data_AF-A0A176S0X2-F1
#
_entry.id   AF-A0A176S0X2-F1
#
_cell.length_a   1.000
_cell.length_b   1.000
_cell.length_c   1.000
_cell.angle_alpha   90.00
_cell.angle_beta   90.00
_cell.angle_gamma   90.00
#
_symmetry.space_group_name_H-M   'P 1'
#
loop_
_entity.id
_entity.type
_entity.pdbx_description
1 polymer ?
#
loop_
_entity_poly.entity_id
_entity_poly.type
_entity_poly.pdbx_seq_one_letter_code
_entity_poly.pdbx_strand_id
1 'polypeptide(L)'
;MIDSLYRQYIHQGGGCGFESFLNMHPESSLYFSLDYLFYDRIVDYYQKLFGFDAVLVCLYESLKESPVEFLNQLFSFLHVNQLSVDFNTKVNQGMSAISIKIARILNRFVHSVSFNPDPVIPSRLVNSHFARRLLQGYLDPLLFNRISGQRSFISKEQQLNNYFSKTNRSLLKRLDLPLKKYHYPL
;
A
#
# COMPACT_ATOMS: atom_id res chain seq x y z
N MET A 1 3.78 -2.48 -2.93
CA MET A 1 2.48 -2.66 -2.26
C MET A 1 2.60 -3.02 -0.78
N ILE A 2 3.28 -4.12 -0.40
CA ILE A 2 3.35 -4.61 0.99
C ILE A 2 3.84 -3.54 1.99
N ASP A 3 4.90 -2.81 1.63
CA ASP A 3 5.40 -1.69 2.45
C ASP A 3 4.34 -0.60 2.66
N SER A 4 3.59 -0.26 1.62
CA SER A 4 2.48 0.70 1.67
C SER A 4 1.36 0.22 2.60
N LEU A 5 1.02 -1.07 2.56
CA LEU A 5 0.02 -1.66 3.45
C LEU A 5 0.47 -1.64 4.91
N TYR A 6 1.73 -1.96 5.19
CA TYR A 6 2.28 -1.84 6.54
C TYR A 6 2.25 -0.38 7.03
N ARG A 7 2.62 0.59 6.19
CA ARG A 7 2.53 2.02 6.53
C ARG A 7 1.10 2.45 6.81
N GLN A 8 0.13 1.95 6.03
CA GLN A 8 -1.29 2.19 6.26
C GLN A 8 -1.77 1.58 7.58
N TYR A 9 -1.35 0.36 7.90
CA TYR A 9 -1.62 -0.29 9.19
C TYR A 9 -1.13 0.58 10.36
N ILE A 10 0.11 1.07 10.32
CA ILE A 10 0.63 1.99 11.34
C ILE A 10 -0.17 3.30 11.35
N HIS A 11 -0.52 3.83 10.17
CA HIS A 11 -1.34 5.03 10.06
C HIS A 11 -2.71 4.86 10.73
N GLN A 12 -3.32 3.68 10.66
CA GLN A 12 -4.62 3.40 11.26
C GLN A 12 -4.54 3.07 12.76
N GLY A 13 -3.34 2.99 13.35
CA GLY A 13 -3.14 2.75 14.79
C GLY A 13 -2.42 1.45 15.12
N GLY A 14 -1.91 0.72 14.11
CA GLY A 14 -1.11 -0.47 14.32
C GLY A 14 0.19 -0.23 15.11
N GLY A 15 0.48 -1.08 16.09
CA GLY A 15 1.66 -0.94 16.97
C GLY A 15 2.74 -2.02 16.80
N CYS A 16 2.47 -3.06 16.00
CA CYS A 16 3.36 -4.22 15.85
C CYS A 16 4.46 -3.98 14.81
N GLY A 17 5.52 -4.81 14.87
CA GLY A 17 6.58 -4.81 13.86
C GLY A 17 6.11 -5.37 12.51
N PHE A 18 6.91 -5.17 11.46
CA PHE A 18 6.62 -5.66 10.10
C PHE A 18 6.42 -7.18 10.06
N GLU A 19 7.29 -7.95 10.71
CA GLU A 19 7.16 -9.42 10.80
C GLU A 19 5.87 -9.84 11.50
N SER A 20 5.52 -9.21 12.62
CA SER A 20 4.26 -9.49 13.31
C SER A 20 3.04 -9.10 12.46
N PHE A 21 3.14 -8.03 11.66
CA PHE A 21 2.08 -7.60 10.75
C PHE A 21 1.84 -8.65 9.65
N LEU A 22 2.90 -9.22 9.07
CA LEU A 22 2.77 -10.28 8.06
C LEU A 22 2.16 -11.58 8.60
N ASN A 23 2.26 -11.81 9.91
CA ASN A 23 1.77 -13.02 10.57
C ASN A 23 0.51 -12.78 11.42
N MET A 24 -0.22 -11.67 11.21
CA MET A 24 -1.47 -11.43 11.93
C MET A 24 -2.50 -12.50 11.60
N HIS A 25 -3.20 -13.01 12.62
CA HIS A 25 -4.19 -14.06 12.46
C HIS A 25 -5.58 -13.54 12.03
N PRO A 26 -6.38 -14.38 11.35
CA PRO A 26 -7.73 -14.04 10.86
C PRO A 26 -8.72 -13.59 11.93
N GLU A 27 -8.52 -13.97 13.19
CA GLU A 27 -9.38 -13.60 14.31
C GLU A 27 -9.22 -12.12 14.73
N SER A 28 -8.23 -11.43 14.16
CA SER A 28 -8.17 -9.97 14.18
C SER A 28 -9.26 -9.39 13.29
N SER A 29 -10.02 -8.42 13.79
CA SER A 29 -11.00 -7.64 13.01
C SER A 29 -10.39 -6.91 11.80
N LEU A 30 -9.06 -6.90 11.69
CA LEU A 30 -8.27 -6.19 10.68
C LEU A 30 -7.20 -7.12 10.08
N TYR A 31 -7.61 -8.35 9.76
CA TYR A 31 -6.76 -9.34 9.14
C TYR A 31 -6.30 -8.92 7.74
N PHE A 32 -4.98 -9.01 7.52
CA PHE A 32 -4.37 -8.93 6.21
C PHE A 32 -3.70 -10.26 5.88
N SER A 33 -4.07 -10.85 4.74
CA SER A 33 -3.35 -11.98 4.16
C SER A 33 -2.50 -11.52 2.98
N LEU A 34 -1.28 -12.05 2.88
CA LEU A 34 -0.45 -11.90 1.68
C LEU A 34 -1.15 -12.47 0.44
N ASP A 35 -2.06 -13.43 0.60
CA ASP A 35 -2.80 -14.06 -0.50
C ASP A 35 -3.73 -13.09 -1.23
N TYR A 36 -4.13 -11.99 -0.59
CA TYR A 36 -4.90 -10.91 -1.23
C TYR A 36 -4.11 -10.22 -2.36
N LEU A 37 -2.80 -10.41 -2.40
CA LEU A 37 -1.92 -9.88 -3.45
C LEU A 37 -1.67 -10.90 -4.58
N PHE A 38 -2.32 -12.07 -4.56
CA PHE A 38 -2.35 -12.99 -5.70
C PHE A 38 -3.29 -12.48 -6.79
N TYR A 39 -2.84 -11.44 -7.49
CA TYR A 39 -3.63 -10.75 -8.51
C TYR A 39 -3.99 -11.65 -9.69
N ASP A 40 -3.23 -12.71 -9.97
CA ASP A 40 -3.59 -13.68 -11.00
C ASP A 40 -4.94 -14.34 -10.72
N ARG A 41 -5.25 -14.66 -9.46
CA ARG A 41 -6.53 -15.24 -9.05
C ARG A 41 -7.68 -14.25 -9.17
N ILE A 42 -7.45 -13.00 -8.76
CA ILE A 42 -8.47 -11.94 -8.83
C ILE A 42 -8.80 -11.64 -10.29
N VAL A 43 -7.78 -11.44 -11.12
CA VAL A 43 -7.95 -11.21 -12.55
C VAL A 43 -8.67 -12.37 -13.21
N ASP A 44 -8.28 -13.61 -12.89
CA ASP A 44 -8.94 -14.80 -13.41
C ASP A 44 -10.43 -14.85 -13.08
N TYR A 45 -10.75 -14.58 -11.83
CA TYR A 45 -12.13 -14.59 -11.35
C TYR A 45 -12.97 -13.53 -12.06
N TYR A 46 -12.47 -12.30 -12.17
CA TYR A 46 -13.19 -11.22 -12.86
C TYR A 46 -13.34 -11.51 -14.35
N GLN A 47 -12.31 -12.02 -15.03
CA GLN A 47 -12.40 -12.38 -16.44
C GLN A 47 -13.38 -13.52 -16.71
N LYS A 48 -13.51 -14.48 -15.79
CA LYS A 48 -14.53 -15.54 -15.89
C LYS A 48 -15.96 -15.01 -15.74
N LEU A 49 -16.16 -13.98 -14.93
CA LEU A 49 -17.48 -13.40 -14.69
C LEU A 49 -17.90 -12.42 -15.79
N PHE A 50 -16.98 -11.56 -16.23
CA PHE A 50 -17.31 -10.43 -17.12
C PHE A 50 -16.81 -10.62 -18.56
N GLY A 51 -15.95 -11.61 -18.80
CA GLY A 51 -15.25 -11.80 -20.08
C GLY A 51 -13.87 -11.16 -20.09
N PHE A 52 -13.01 -11.64 -20.99
CA PHE A 52 -11.63 -11.17 -21.09
C PHE A 52 -11.55 -9.68 -21.47
N ASP A 53 -12.36 -9.25 -22.44
CA ASP A 53 -12.35 -7.89 -22.97
C ASP A 53 -13.04 -6.87 -22.05
N ALA A 54 -13.78 -7.32 -21.04
CA ALA A 54 -14.47 -6.47 -20.07
C ALA A 54 -13.64 -6.21 -18.79
N VAL A 55 -12.39 -6.67 -18.75
CA VAL A 55 -11.49 -6.50 -17.60
C VAL A 55 -10.16 -5.92 -18.05
N LEU A 56 -9.96 -4.63 -17.81
CA LEU A 56 -8.68 -3.97 -17.98
C LEU A 56 -7.82 -4.15 -16.73
N VAL A 57 -6.61 -4.67 -16.91
CA VAL A 57 -5.60 -4.77 -15.85
C VAL A 57 -4.48 -3.78 -16.15
N CYS A 58 -4.25 -2.85 -15.22
CA CYS A 58 -3.19 -1.85 -15.35
C CYS A 58 -2.22 -1.92 -14.18
N LEU A 59 -0.98 -1.50 -14.43
CA LEU A 59 0.07 -1.38 -13.42
C LEU A 59 0.15 0.06 -12.93
N TYR A 60 0.24 0.23 -11.61
CA TYR A 60 0.37 1.55 -11.00
C TYR A 60 1.68 2.24 -11.40
N GLU A 61 2.74 1.46 -11.65
CA GLU A 61 4.01 1.98 -12.11
C GLU A 61 3.89 2.63 -13.50
N SER A 62 3.06 2.09 -14.40
CA SER A 62 2.79 2.69 -15.70
C SER A 62 2.07 4.04 -15.59
N LEU A 63 1.14 4.20 -14.62
CA LEU A 63 0.51 5.48 -14.36
C LEU A 63 1.53 6.55 -13.93
N LYS A 64 2.54 6.15 -13.15
CA LYS A 64 3.58 7.07 -12.69
C LYS A 64 4.57 7.45 -13.78
N GLU A 65 4.97 6.49 -14.60
CA GLU A 65 5.98 6.69 -15.63
C GLU A 65 5.39 7.41 -16.85
N SER A 66 4.22 6.96 -17.31
CA SER A 66 3.55 7.45 -18.51
C SER A 66 2.07 7.72 -18.25
N PRO A 67 1.71 8.76 -17.48
CA PRO A 67 0.33 9.03 -17.08
C PRO A 67 -0.62 9.26 -18.27
N VAL A 68 -0.14 9.91 -19.34
CA VAL A 68 -0.93 10.18 -20.55
C VAL A 68 -1.27 8.88 -21.29
N GLU A 69 -0.29 8.00 -21.48
CA GLU A 69 -0.50 6.70 -22.15
C GLU A 69 -1.45 5.80 -21.33
N PHE A 70 -1.25 5.78 -20.01
CA PHE A 70 -2.14 5.06 -19.08
C PHE A 70 -3.58 5.55 -19.20
N LEU A 71 -3.82 6.87 -19.18
CA LEU A 71 -5.17 7.41 -19.30
C LEU A 71 -5.78 7.13 -20.67
N ASN A 72 -4.99 7.18 -21.75
CA ASN A 72 -5.48 6.83 -23.08
C ASN A 72 -5.99 5.39 -23.14
N GLN A 73 -5.24 4.46 -22.54
CA GLN A 73 -5.67 3.06 -22.43
C GLN A 73 -6.96 2.94 -21.62
N LEU A 74 -7.04 3.63 -20.48
CA LEU A 74 -8.23 3.62 -19.61
C LEU A 74 -9.47 4.20 -20.31
N PHE A 75 -9.34 5.37 -20.94
CA PHE A 75 -10.46 6.01 -21.65
C PHE A 75 -10.92 5.20 -22.86
N SER A 76 -9.97 4.60 -23.61
CA SER A 76 -10.30 3.70 -24.71
C SER A 76 -11.08 2.47 -24.23
N PHE A 77 -10.70 1.89 -23.09
CA PHE A 77 -11.40 0.76 -22.49
C PHE A 77 -12.79 1.14 -21.97
N LEU A 78 -12.94 2.33 -21.37
CA LEU A 78 -14.22 2.84 -20.88
C LEU A 78 -15.14 3.37 -21.99
N HIS A 79 -14.65 3.45 -23.23
CA HIS A 79 -15.36 4.06 -24.36
C HIS A 79 -15.81 5.51 -24.10
N VAL A 80 -14.94 6.29 -23.45
CA VAL A 80 -15.19 7.71 -23.16
C VAL A 80 -14.15 8.60 -23.83
N ASN A 81 -14.51 9.86 -24.06
CA ASN A 81 -13.59 10.86 -24.58
C ASN A 81 -12.51 11.20 -23.56
N GLN A 82 -11.34 11.60 -24.05
CA GLN A 82 -10.23 12.04 -23.20
C GLN A 82 -10.65 13.25 -22.36
N LEU A 83 -10.35 13.19 -21.06
CA LEU A 83 -10.52 14.29 -20.12
C LEU A 83 -9.15 14.90 -19.80
N SER A 84 -9.12 16.23 -19.63
CA SER A 84 -7.94 16.92 -19.12
C SER A 84 -7.79 16.62 -17.63
N VAL A 85 -6.63 16.09 -17.24
CA VAL A 85 -6.29 15.77 -15.85
C VAL A 85 -4.98 16.47 -15.50
N ASP A 86 -4.96 17.19 -14.38
CA ASP A 86 -3.72 17.74 -13.82
C ASP A 86 -2.97 16.69 -13.00
N PHE A 87 -1.74 16.40 -13.41
CA PHE A 87 -0.86 15.44 -12.73
C PHE A 87 0.12 16.11 -11.76
N ASN A 88 0.19 17.45 -11.71
CA ASN A 88 1.18 18.16 -10.91
C ASN A 88 0.80 18.23 -9.42
N THR A 89 -0.46 17.97 -9.09
CA THR A 89 -0.96 18.08 -7.73
C THR A 89 -0.76 16.79 -6.94
N LYS A 90 0.27 16.74 -6.10
CA LYS A 90 0.47 15.63 -5.14
C LYS A 90 -0.28 15.91 -3.83
N VAL A 91 -1.50 15.38 -3.73
CA VAL A 91 -2.39 15.61 -2.57
C VAL A 91 -1.95 14.84 -1.32
N ASN A 92 -1.43 13.62 -1.48
CA ASN A 92 -1.10 12.72 -0.37
C ASN A 92 0.38 12.32 -0.40
N GLN A 93 1.20 12.99 0.41
CA GLN A 93 2.56 12.54 0.68
C GLN A 93 2.53 11.49 1.80
N GLY A 94 3.02 10.28 1.51
CA GLY A 94 3.18 9.27 2.55
C GLY A 94 4.23 9.69 3.58
N MET A 95 4.03 9.32 4.85
CA MET A 95 4.97 9.59 5.94
C MET A 95 6.36 9.02 5.65
N SER A 96 7.43 9.64 6.14
CA SER A 96 8.78 9.07 6.10
C SER A 96 8.89 7.77 6.94
N ALA A 97 9.96 6.99 6.75
CA ALA A 97 10.17 5.77 7.54
C ALA A 97 10.42 6.08 9.03
N ILE A 98 11.05 7.21 9.34
CA ILE A 98 11.28 7.64 10.73
C ILE A 98 9.94 7.98 11.40
N SER A 99 9.08 8.76 10.73
CA SER A 99 7.74 9.07 11.24
C SER A 99 6.91 7.82 11.46
N ILE A 100 7.00 6.83 10.58
CA ILE A 100 6.34 5.53 10.76
C ILE A 100 6.90 4.79 12.00
N LYS A 101 8.21 4.80 12.24
CA LYS A 101 8.81 4.19 13.45
C LYS A 101 8.32 4.87 14.72
N ILE A 102 8.26 6.20 14.74
CA ILE A 102 7.75 6.99 15.87
C ILE A 102 6.27 6.69 16.10
N ALA A 103 5.45 6.80 15.04
CA ALA A 103 4.01 6.53 15.09
C ALA A 103 3.72 5.13 15.61
N ARG A 104 4.46 4.11 15.17
CA ARG A 104 4.35 2.74 15.66
C ARG A 104 4.55 2.62 17.17
N ILE A 105 5.55 3.32 17.71
CA ILE A 105 5.82 3.31 19.16
C ILE A 105 4.66 3.98 19.90
N LEU A 106 4.24 5.15 19.44
CA LEU A 106 3.14 5.91 20.04
C LEU A 106 1.81 5.15 20.01
N ASN A 107 1.52 4.43 18.93
CA ASN A 107 0.30 3.65 18.77
C ASN A 107 0.08 2.60 19.88
N ARG A 108 1.16 2.14 20.55
CA ARG A 108 1.04 1.23 21.71
C ARG A 108 0.49 1.90 22.96
N PHE A 109 0.63 3.22 23.05
CA PHE A 109 0.28 4.00 24.23
C PHE A 109 -1.04 4.76 24.07
N VAL A 110 -1.53 4.94 22.84
CA VAL A 110 -2.72 5.73 22.56
C VAL A 110 -3.84 4.86 22.00
N HIS A 111 -5.07 5.20 22.36
CA HIS A 111 -6.27 4.49 21.93
C HIS A 111 -6.38 4.41 20.40
N SER A 112 -6.69 3.21 19.91
CA SER A 112 -7.22 2.97 18.57
C SER A 112 -8.35 1.96 18.69
N VAL A 113 -9.55 2.34 18.28
CA VAL A 113 -10.75 1.47 18.33
C VAL A 113 -10.46 0.10 17.72
N SER A 114 -9.66 0.09 16.65
CA SER A 114 -9.43 -1.09 15.84
C SER A 114 -8.13 -1.83 16.24
N PHE A 115 -7.12 -1.13 16.78
CA PHE A 115 -5.78 -1.71 16.99
C PHE A 115 -5.23 -1.63 18.42
N ASN A 116 -5.82 -0.81 19.30
CA ASN A 116 -5.42 -0.65 20.69
C ASN A 116 -6.62 -0.14 21.52
N PRO A 117 -7.62 -1.00 21.79
CA PRO A 117 -8.84 -0.60 22.50
C PRO A 117 -8.57 -0.25 23.98
N ASP A 118 -7.52 -0.84 24.58
CA ASP A 118 -7.15 -0.63 25.98
C ASP A 118 -5.74 -0.02 26.09
N PRO A 119 -5.56 1.28 25.76
CA PRO A 119 -4.26 1.92 25.78
C PRO A 119 -3.73 2.13 27.19
N VAL A 120 -2.40 2.12 27.32
CA VAL A 120 -1.71 2.47 28.58
C VAL A 120 -2.01 3.90 29.00
N ILE A 121 -2.09 4.84 28.05
CA ILE A 121 -2.46 6.22 28.33
C ILE A 121 -3.96 6.39 28.10
N PRO A 122 -4.73 6.82 29.13
CA PRO A 122 -6.13 7.12 28.97
C PRO A 122 -6.39 8.07 27.80
N SER A 123 -7.32 7.71 26.91
CA SER A 123 -7.68 8.49 25.71
C SER A 123 -8.05 9.95 25.99
N ARG A 124 -8.52 10.24 27.21
CA ARG A 124 -8.81 11.61 27.69
C ARG A 124 -7.55 12.49 27.87
N LEU A 125 -6.38 11.90 28.05
CA LEU A 125 -5.12 12.63 28.29
C LEU A 125 -4.34 12.89 26.99
N VAL A 126 -4.55 12.07 25.96
CA VAL A 126 -3.83 12.18 24.68
C VAL A 126 -4.79 12.08 23.52
N ASN A 127 -4.88 13.16 22.75
CA ASN A 127 -5.59 13.16 21.48
C ASN A 127 -4.68 12.58 20.38
N SER A 128 -4.89 11.29 20.04
CA SER A 128 -4.15 10.58 18.97
C SER A 128 -4.19 11.31 17.64
N HIS A 129 -5.33 11.91 17.29
CA HIS A 129 -5.48 12.66 16.04
C HIS A 129 -4.60 13.91 16.02
N PHE A 130 -4.51 14.62 17.15
CA PHE A 130 -3.65 15.80 17.28
C PHE A 130 -2.17 15.44 17.20
N ALA A 131 -1.71 14.44 17.97
CA ALA A 131 -0.33 13.98 17.94
C ALA A 131 0.08 13.52 16.53
N ARG A 132 -0.83 12.83 15.83
CA ARG A 132 -0.62 12.39 14.44
C ARG A 132 -0.57 13.56 13.46
N ARG A 133 -1.46 14.55 13.60
CA ARG A 133 -1.44 15.76 12.77
C ARG A 133 -0.16 16.58 12.96
N LEU A 134 0.36 16.65 14.19
CA LEU A 134 1.65 17.29 14.44
C LEU A 134 2.81 16.55 13.76
N LEU A 135 2.85 15.22 13.88
CA LEU A 135 3.87 14.40 13.22
C LEU A 135 3.83 14.55 11.70
N GLN A 136 2.66 14.43 11.08
CA GLN A 136 2.50 14.45 9.62
C GLN A 136 2.63 15.86 9.02
N GLY A 137 2.01 16.86 9.65
CA GLY A 137 1.91 18.20 9.10
C GLY A 137 3.15 19.05 9.33
N TYR A 138 3.87 18.82 10.43
CA TYR A 138 4.95 19.72 10.86
C TYR A 138 6.31 19.01 10.93
N LEU A 139 6.39 17.84 11.55
CA LEU A 139 7.69 17.18 11.78
C LEU A 139 8.19 16.41 10.55
N ASP A 140 7.31 15.70 9.84
CA ASP A 140 7.68 14.88 8.67
C ASP A 140 8.27 15.69 7.50
N PRO A 141 7.68 16.82 7.07
CA PRO A 141 8.21 17.59 5.95
C PRO A 141 9.52 18.31 6.27
N LEU A 142 9.68 18.77 7.52
CA LEU A 142 10.81 19.61 7.93
C LEU A 142 12.07 18.81 8.25
N LEU A 143 11.92 17.63 8.85
CA LEU A 143 13.05 16.89 9.42
C LEU A 143 13.24 15.53 8.76
N PHE A 144 12.16 14.76 8.62
CA PHE A 144 12.32 13.32 8.34
C PHE A 144 12.42 12.96 6.86
N ASN A 145 11.78 13.71 5.96
CA ASN A 145 11.91 13.50 4.51
C ASN A 145 13.34 13.73 3.98
N ARG A 146 14.16 14.53 4.68
CA ARG A 146 15.55 14.81 4.31
C ARG A 146 16.55 13.78 4.85
N ILE A 147 16.22 13.10 5.95
CA ILE A 147 17.13 12.25 6.72
C ILE A 147 16.86 10.75 6.48
N SER A 148 15.64 10.38 6.13
CA SER A 148 15.21 8.98 5.99
C SER A 148 15.79 8.31 4.72
N GLY A 149 17.05 7.86 4.76
CA GLY A 149 17.67 7.09 3.67
C GLY A 149 17.04 5.71 3.44
N GLN A 150 16.46 5.11 4.48
CA GLN A 150 15.81 3.80 4.38
C GLN A 150 14.32 3.97 4.04
N ARG A 151 13.91 3.53 2.85
CA ARG A 151 12.53 3.68 2.35
C ARG A 151 11.63 2.48 2.67
N SER A 152 12.19 1.29 2.87
CA SER A 152 11.43 0.04 2.99
C SER A 152 11.55 -0.58 4.38
N PHE A 153 10.46 -1.14 4.87
CA PHE A 153 10.38 -1.97 6.07
C PHE A 153 10.50 -3.47 5.78
N ILE A 154 10.64 -3.84 4.51
CA ILE A 154 10.73 -5.24 4.09
C ILE A 154 12.07 -5.83 4.52
N SER A 155 12.02 -6.82 5.42
CA SER A 155 13.16 -7.57 5.93
C SER A 155 13.41 -8.90 5.20
N LYS A 156 12.38 -9.49 4.59
CA LYS A 156 12.40 -10.84 3.99
C LYS A 156 12.09 -10.81 2.49
N GLU A 157 12.76 -9.93 1.77
CA GLU A 157 12.50 -9.70 0.34
C GLU A 157 12.57 -10.98 -0.50
N GLN A 158 13.59 -11.81 -0.29
CA GLN A 158 13.74 -13.07 -1.05
C GLN A 158 12.58 -14.05 -0.80
N GLN A 159 12.10 -14.16 0.44
CA GLN A 159 10.98 -15.05 0.75
C GLN A 159 9.68 -14.55 0.11
N LEU A 160 9.43 -13.23 0.17
CA LEU A 160 8.28 -12.62 -0.50
C LEU A 160 8.38 -12.75 -2.03
N ASN A 161 9.56 -12.57 -2.60
CA ASN A 161 9.78 -12.75 -4.03
C ASN A 161 9.46 -14.19 -4.46
N ASN A 162 9.95 -15.18 -3.72
CA ASN A 162 9.61 -16.58 -3.97
C ASN A 162 8.10 -16.82 -3.83
N TYR A 163 7.46 -16.21 -2.83
CA TYR A 163 6.02 -16.34 -2.57
C TYR A 163 5.15 -15.86 -3.75
N PHE A 164 5.51 -14.75 -4.38
CA PHE A 164 4.74 -14.14 -5.49
C PHE A 164 5.21 -14.52 -6.89
N SER A 165 6.40 -15.12 -7.03
CA SER A 165 7.01 -15.49 -8.32
C SER A 165 6.06 -16.28 -9.23
N LYS A 166 5.48 -17.36 -8.70
CA LYS A 166 4.58 -18.25 -9.44
C LYS A 166 3.32 -17.53 -9.95
N THR A 167 2.69 -16.72 -9.11
CA THR A 167 1.47 -15.99 -9.47
C THR A 167 1.75 -14.86 -10.46
N ASN A 168 2.89 -14.17 -10.32
CA ASN A 168 3.28 -13.13 -11.27
C ASN A 168 3.66 -13.71 -12.64
N ARG A 169 4.31 -14.89 -12.71
CA ARG A 169 4.51 -15.62 -13.97
C ARG A 169 3.19 -16.02 -14.62
N SER A 170 2.21 -16.43 -13.82
CA SER A 170 0.86 -16.75 -14.31
C SER A 170 0.22 -15.51 -14.95
N LEU A 171 0.29 -14.36 -14.28
CA LEU A 171 -0.19 -13.08 -14.79
C LEU A 171 0.51 -12.68 -16.11
N LEU A 172 1.84 -12.77 -16.15
CA LEU A 172 2.66 -12.44 -17.32
C LEU A 172 2.35 -13.30 -18.55
N LYS A 173 2.03 -14.59 -18.36
CA LYS A 173 1.66 -15.48 -19.46
C LYS A 173 0.29 -15.17 -20.05
N ARG A 174 -0.61 -14.65 -19.23
CA ARG A 174 -2.01 -14.38 -19.60
C ARG A 174 -2.20 -12.98 -20.17
N LEU A 175 -1.41 -12.03 -19.70
CA LEU A 175 -1.53 -10.63 -20.02
C LEU A 175 -0.18 -10.11 -20.47
N ASP A 176 -0.17 -9.32 -21.54
CA ASP A 176 1.02 -8.63 -22.03
C ASP A 176 1.35 -7.42 -21.15
N LEU A 177 1.75 -7.70 -19.90
CA LEU A 177 2.09 -6.69 -18.90
C LEU A 177 3.61 -6.58 -18.74
N PRO A 178 4.17 -5.36 -18.66
CA PRO A 178 5.61 -5.15 -18.51
C PRO A 178 6.10 -5.40 -17.07
N LEU A 179 5.73 -6.53 -16.45
CA LEU A 179 6.07 -6.88 -15.06
C LEU A 179 7.59 -6.90 -14.81
N LYS A 180 8.35 -7.39 -15.79
CA LYS A 180 9.82 -7.44 -15.72
C LYS A 180 10.44 -6.03 -15.68
N LYS A 181 9.88 -5.08 -16.43
CA LYS A 181 10.32 -3.67 -16.46
C LYS A 181 10.21 -3.05 -15.08
N TYR A 182 9.15 -3.37 -14.35
CA TYR A 182 8.87 -2.83 -13.02
C TYR A 182 9.37 -3.71 -11.87
N HIS A 183 10.29 -4.65 -12.15
CA HIS A 183 10.96 -5.46 -11.14
C HIS A 183 10.03 -6.32 -10.27
N TYR A 184 8.88 -6.76 -10.81
CA TYR A 184 8.05 -7.75 -10.14
C TYR A 184 8.84 -9.07 -10.02
N PRO A 185 8.70 -9.82 -8.91
CA PRO A 185 9.34 -11.11 -8.79
C PRO A 185 8.70 -12.08 -9.79
N LEU A 186 9.51 -12.62 -10.70
CA LEU A 186 9.10 -13.58 -11.72
C LEU A 186 9.66 -14.95 -11.40
#